data_AF-A0A353N9L3-F1
#
_entry.id   AF-A0A353N9L3-F1
#
_cell.length_a   1.000
_cell.length_b   1.000
_cell.length_c   1.000
_cell.angle_alpha   90.00
_cell.angle_beta   90.00
_cell.angle_gamma   90.00
#
_symmetry.space_group_name_H-M   'P 1'
#
loop_
_entity.id
_entity.type
_entity.pdbx_description
1 polymer ?
#
loop_
_entity_poly.entity_id
_entity_poly.type
_entity_poly.pdbx_seq_one_letter_code
_entity_poly.pdbx_strand_id
1 'polypeptide(L)'
;MAVVTGDTSYKTKAINAGNFAWQNYLDNSNHFVGATSDRPDVIVHESSALAIEVFCDLYAATNDSTWLNRAKVAADINETWYYLWNIPSRIDGDPAELSVKPGVSTIGMNLCTTTNSGTDTYSSRDVVSYARLYKWTNDSHYLEIARMLMHSTKNMMALPGRTYDLCKPGMQQEFWFLAPARGYCWIREYTPWVSANQLHGIFQTEAFDTNVYNSIVNY
;
A
#
# COMPACT_ATOMS: atom_id res chain seq x y z
N MET A 1 0.28 2.85 -22.76
CA MET A 1 -0.02 2.40 -24.14
C MET A 1 -0.56 3.52 -25.02
N ALA A 2 -1.73 4.10 -24.74
CA ALA A 2 -2.31 5.16 -25.58
C ALA A 2 -1.33 6.32 -25.91
N VAL A 3 -0.58 6.80 -24.90
CA VAL A 3 0.44 7.85 -25.10
C VAL A 3 1.60 7.38 -25.99
N VAL A 4 2.08 6.15 -25.79
CA VAL A 4 3.26 5.62 -26.50
C VAL A 4 2.93 5.30 -27.96
N THR A 5 1.72 4.79 -28.25
CA THR A 5 1.33 4.36 -29.59
C THR A 5 0.51 5.39 -30.35
N GLY A 6 -0.06 6.39 -29.68
CA GLY A 6 -1.05 7.31 -30.25
C GLY A 6 -2.44 6.69 -30.47
N ASP A 7 -2.60 5.38 -30.22
CA ASP A 7 -3.89 4.69 -30.39
C ASP A 7 -4.80 4.94 -29.19
N THR A 8 -5.86 5.72 -29.40
CA THR A 8 -6.85 6.07 -28.37
C THR A 8 -7.70 4.88 -27.95
N SER A 9 -7.71 3.78 -28.69
CA SER A 9 -8.45 2.56 -28.34
C SER A 9 -8.03 1.99 -26.98
N TYR A 10 -6.75 2.14 -26.61
CA TYR A 10 -6.25 1.74 -25.29
C TYR A 10 -6.87 2.55 -24.16
N LYS A 11 -7.05 3.86 -24.35
CA LYS A 11 -7.71 4.73 -23.36
C LYS A 11 -9.18 4.36 -23.22
N THR A 12 -9.88 4.15 -24.34
CA THR A 12 -11.29 3.72 -24.32
C THR A 12 -11.46 2.38 -23.62
N LYS A 13 -10.59 1.40 -23.88
CA LYS A 13 -10.60 0.10 -23.19
C LYS A 13 -10.38 0.24 -21.69
N ALA A 14 -9.44 1.09 -21.26
CA ALA A 14 -9.18 1.35 -19.84
C ALA A 14 -10.40 2.00 -19.14
N ILE A 15 -11.04 2.98 -19.78
CA ILE A 15 -12.28 3.61 -19.29
C ILE A 15 -13.39 2.57 -19.14
N ASN A 16 -13.58 1.72 -20.16
CA ASN A 16 -14.61 0.68 -20.12
C ASN A 16 -14.34 -0.34 -19.00
N ALA A 17 -13.08 -0.76 -18.81
CA ALA A 17 -12.70 -1.65 -17.72
C ALA A 17 -12.93 -1.02 -16.34
N GLY A 18 -12.55 0.25 -16.14
CA GLY A 18 -12.79 0.97 -14.91
C GLY A 18 -14.28 1.14 -14.59
N ASN A 19 -15.10 1.43 -15.61
CA ASN A 19 -16.56 1.52 -15.46
C ASN A 19 -17.17 0.16 -15.12
N PHE A 20 -16.74 -0.90 -15.79
CA PHE A 20 -17.19 -2.26 -15.51
C PHE A 20 -16.85 -2.65 -14.06
N ALA A 21 -15.61 -2.46 -13.62
CA ALA A 21 -15.20 -2.75 -12.26
C ALA A 21 -16.02 -1.96 -11.23
N TRP A 22 -16.19 -0.64 -11.45
CA TRP A 22 -16.97 0.21 -10.57
C TRP A 22 -18.42 -0.27 -10.45
N GLN A 23 -19.12 -0.42 -11.58
CA GLN A 23 -20.56 -0.70 -11.62
C GLN A 23 -20.91 -2.09 -11.09
N ASN A 24 -20.04 -3.09 -11.30
CA ASN A 24 -20.35 -4.47 -10.97
C ASN A 24 -19.84 -4.90 -9.59
N TYR A 25 -18.87 -4.19 -9.02
CA TYR A 25 -18.21 -4.63 -7.78
C TYR A 25 -18.07 -3.53 -6.71
N LEU A 26 -17.85 -2.27 -7.08
CA LEU A 26 -17.40 -1.25 -6.13
C LEU A 26 -18.51 -0.28 -5.68
N ASP A 27 -19.35 0.20 -6.59
CA ASP A 27 -20.33 1.30 -6.38
C ASP A 27 -21.36 1.05 -5.27
N ASN A 28 -21.77 -0.21 -5.07
CA ASN A 28 -22.86 -0.57 -4.14
C ASN A 28 -22.45 -1.54 -3.03
N SER A 29 -21.39 -2.30 -3.22
CA SER A 29 -20.99 -3.36 -2.29
C SER A 29 -19.66 -3.08 -1.59
N ASN A 30 -18.92 -2.04 -1.98
CA ASN A 30 -17.53 -1.83 -1.55
C ASN A 30 -16.73 -3.15 -1.63
N HIS A 31 -16.97 -3.93 -2.69
CA HIS A 31 -16.47 -5.30 -2.79
C HIS A 31 -15.10 -5.30 -3.47
N PHE A 32 -14.09 -4.93 -2.69
CA PHE A 32 -12.70 -4.93 -3.11
C PHE A 32 -12.10 -6.33 -2.85
N VAL A 33 -12.15 -7.19 -3.86
CA VAL A 33 -11.70 -8.59 -3.81
C VAL A 33 -10.78 -8.96 -4.97
N GLY A 34 -10.06 -10.07 -4.83
CA GLY A 34 -9.41 -10.77 -5.95
C GLY A 34 -8.11 -10.17 -6.47
N ALA A 35 -7.47 -9.24 -5.75
CA ALA A 35 -6.16 -8.71 -6.14
C ALA A 35 -5.01 -9.72 -5.96
N THR A 36 -5.20 -10.73 -5.11
CA THR A 36 -4.18 -11.74 -4.84
C THR A 36 -4.37 -12.95 -5.75
N SER A 37 -3.35 -13.25 -6.56
CA SER A 37 -3.40 -14.36 -7.53
C SER A 37 -3.41 -15.75 -6.89
N ASP A 38 -2.91 -15.86 -5.65
CA ASP A 38 -2.84 -17.08 -4.87
C ASP A 38 -4.11 -17.33 -4.04
N ARG A 39 -5.02 -16.35 -3.94
CA ARG A 39 -6.28 -16.43 -3.19
C ARG A 39 -7.43 -15.76 -3.95
N PRO A 40 -8.14 -16.50 -4.83
CA PRO A 40 -9.25 -15.91 -5.58
C PRO A 40 -10.37 -15.47 -4.62
N ASP A 41 -10.97 -14.31 -4.93
CA ASP A 41 -12.20 -13.79 -4.29
C ASP A 41 -12.12 -13.53 -2.78
N VAL A 42 -10.91 -13.27 -2.26
CA VAL A 42 -10.73 -12.85 -0.86
C VAL A 42 -10.79 -11.32 -0.74
N ILE A 43 -11.42 -10.82 0.32
CA ILE A 43 -11.38 -9.39 0.70
C ILE A 43 -9.98 -9.10 1.22
N VAL A 44 -9.30 -8.21 0.52
CA VAL A 44 -7.86 -7.97 0.65
C VAL A 44 -7.57 -6.50 0.43
N HIS A 45 -6.67 -5.94 1.25
CA HIS A 45 -6.31 -4.53 1.21
C HIS A 45 -5.87 -4.11 -0.19
N GLU A 46 -5.09 -4.97 -0.86
CA GLU A 46 -4.47 -4.76 -2.17
C GLU A 46 -5.49 -4.46 -3.27
N SER A 47 -6.72 -4.96 -3.15
CA SER A 47 -7.79 -4.67 -4.10
C SER A 47 -8.19 -3.19 -4.08
N SER A 48 -8.26 -2.59 -2.89
CA SER A 48 -8.53 -1.16 -2.76
C SER A 48 -7.32 -0.32 -3.17
N ALA A 49 -6.10 -0.76 -2.85
CA ALA A 49 -4.86 -0.09 -3.26
C ALA A 49 -4.73 0.04 -4.79
N LEU A 50 -4.93 -1.08 -5.51
CA LEU A 50 -4.92 -1.09 -6.97
C LEU A 50 -6.03 -0.24 -7.57
N ALA A 51 -7.20 -0.19 -6.93
CA ALA A 51 -8.30 0.64 -7.40
C ALA A 51 -7.96 2.14 -7.30
N ILE A 52 -7.29 2.59 -6.22
CA ILE A 52 -6.85 3.99 -6.11
C ILE A 52 -5.92 4.33 -7.27
N GLU A 53 -4.92 3.49 -7.54
CA GLU A 53 -3.95 3.70 -8.63
C GLU A 53 -4.66 3.82 -9.98
N VAL A 54 -5.52 2.86 -10.31
CA VAL A 54 -6.27 2.85 -11.58
C VAL A 54 -7.17 4.08 -11.72
N PHE A 55 -7.88 4.47 -10.67
CA PHE A 55 -8.75 5.64 -10.72
C PHE A 55 -7.97 6.95 -10.77
N CYS A 56 -6.82 7.03 -10.11
CA CYS A 56 -5.91 8.16 -10.27
C CYS A 56 -5.37 8.25 -11.71
N ASP A 57 -5.03 7.12 -12.33
CA ASP A 57 -4.56 7.07 -13.72
C ASP A 57 -5.66 7.44 -14.71
N LEU A 58 -6.88 6.97 -14.50
CA LEU A 58 -8.02 7.36 -15.31
C LEU A 58 -8.33 8.85 -15.15
N TYR A 59 -8.26 9.40 -13.93
CA TYR A 59 -8.39 10.84 -13.72
C TYR A 59 -7.29 11.61 -14.46
N ALA A 60 -6.02 11.25 -14.30
CA ALA A 60 -4.92 11.91 -15.01
C ALA A 60 -5.06 11.84 -16.53
N ALA A 61 -5.56 10.72 -17.06
CA ALA A 61 -5.73 10.53 -18.51
C ALA A 61 -6.96 11.23 -19.09
N THR A 62 -7.99 11.51 -18.28
CA THR A 62 -9.30 12.01 -18.75
C THR A 62 -9.66 13.40 -18.26
N ASN A 63 -9.10 13.81 -17.12
CA ASN A 63 -9.51 14.97 -16.31
C ASN A 63 -11.00 14.93 -15.88
N ASP A 64 -11.62 13.75 -15.87
CA ASP A 64 -13.01 13.55 -15.43
C ASP A 64 -13.05 13.29 -13.92
N SER A 65 -13.67 14.22 -13.18
CA SER A 65 -13.76 14.19 -11.71
C SER A 65 -14.50 12.97 -11.17
N THR A 66 -15.26 12.25 -12.00
CA THR A 66 -15.84 10.94 -11.63
C THR A 66 -14.76 9.99 -11.15
N TRP A 67 -13.61 9.93 -11.84
CA TRP A 67 -12.51 9.04 -11.45
C TRP A 67 -11.82 9.52 -10.18
N LEU A 68 -11.67 10.83 -10.00
CA LEU A 68 -11.13 11.36 -8.75
C LEU A 68 -12.03 11.00 -7.56
N ASN A 69 -13.35 11.11 -7.71
CA ASN A 69 -14.30 10.73 -6.66
C ASN A 69 -14.22 9.22 -6.35
N ARG A 70 -14.08 8.37 -7.37
CA ARG A 70 -13.90 6.92 -7.20
C ARG A 70 -12.58 6.58 -6.51
N ALA A 71 -11.50 7.30 -6.83
CA ALA A 71 -10.20 7.15 -6.19
C ALA A 71 -10.28 7.50 -4.69
N LYS A 72 -11.02 8.55 -4.33
CA LYS A 72 -11.26 8.91 -2.92
C LYS A 72 -12.00 7.80 -2.17
N VAL A 73 -13.09 7.27 -2.74
CA VAL A 73 -13.81 6.15 -2.10
C VAL A 73 -12.90 4.93 -1.89
N ALA A 74 -12.09 4.59 -2.90
CA ALA A 74 -11.12 3.51 -2.76
C ALA A 74 -10.08 3.80 -1.66
N ALA A 75 -9.60 5.04 -1.56
CA ALA A 75 -8.65 5.48 -0.53
C ALA A 75 -9.24 5.43 0.88
N ASP A 76 -10.46 5.95 1.05
CA ASP A 76 -11.17 5.95 2.34
C ASP A 76 -11.38 4.52 2.85
N ILE A 77 -11.59 3.55 1.95
CA ILE A 77 -11.68 2.12 2.30
C ILE A 77 -10.30 1.55 2.61
N ASN A 78 -9.32 1.87 1.78
CA ASN A 78 -7.97 1.36 1.87
C ASN A 78 -7.27 1.74 3.19
N GLU A 79 -7.47 2.97 3.66
CA GLU A 79 -6.87 3.42 4.92
C GLU A 79 -7.44 2.74 6.16
N THR A 80 -8.64 2.14 6.09
CA THR A 80 -9.20 1.38 7.21
C THR A 80 -8.41 0.10 7.55
N TRP A 81 -7.51 -0.32 6.65
CA TRP A 81 -6.65 -1.49 6.85
C TRP A 81 -5.33 -1.14 7.54
N TYR A 82 -5.04 0.14 7.76
CA TYR A 82 -3.80 0.60 8.37
C TYR A 82 -3.88 0.59 9.89
N TYR A 83 -2.84 0.04 10.52
CA TYR A 83 -2.67 0.17 11.95
C TYR A 83 -2.21 1.59 12.27
N LEU A 84 -3.03 2.35 12.99
CA LEU A 84 -2.73 3.72 13.45
C LEU A 84 -2.18 3.77 14.88
N TRP A 85 -2.02 2.61 15.51
CA TRP A 85 -1.45 2.47 16.85
C TRP A 85 -0.45 1.31 16.89
N ASN A 86 0.44 1.36 17.89
CA ASN A 86 1.41 0.30 18.11
C ASN A 86 0.77 -0.92 18.78
N ILE A 87 0.91 -2.07 18.14
CA ILE A 87 0.64 -3.36 18.74
C ILE A 87 1.93 -3.85 19.37
N PRO A 88 1.98 -4.05 20.70
CA PRO A 88 3.21 -4.43 21.38
C PRO A 88 3.67 -5.82 20.91
N SER A 89 4.99 -5.97 20.79
CA SER A 89 5.62 -7.28 20.55
C SER A 89 5.20 -8.29 21.61
N ARG A 90 5.23 -9.57 21.26
CA ARG A 90 4.94 -10.65 22.20
C ARG A 90 5.93 -10.60 23.38
N ILE A 91 5.40 -10.45 24.60
CA ILE A 91 6.21 -10.22 25.82
C ILE A 91 6.92 -11.50 26.29
N ASP A 92 6.33 -12.66 26.01
CA ASP A 92 6.78 -13.99 26.43
C ASP A 92 7.49 -14.79 25.32
N GLY A 93 7.72 -14.19 24.14
CA GLY A 93 8.39 -14.86 23.01
C GLY A 93 9.90 -14.70 23.06
N ASP A 94 10.64 -15.69 22.54
CA ASP A 94 12.09 -15.56 22.32
C ASP A 94 12.36 -14.53 21.19
N PRO A 95 13.04 -13.40 21.46
CA PRO A 95 13.36 -12.40 20.43
C PRO A 95 14.12 -12.94 19.22
N ALA A 96 14.87 -14.04 19.36
CA ALA A 96 15.56 -14.70 18.25
C ALA A 96 14.57 -15.36 17.27
N GLU A 97 13.44 -15.85 17.77
CA GLU A 97 12.42 -16.55 16.99
C GLU A 97 11.34 -15.61 16.42
N LEU A 98 11.18 -14.42 17.00
CA LEU A 98 10.19 -13.44 16.54
C LEU A 98 10.56 -12.88 15.17
N SER A 99 9.56 -12.86 14.27
CA SER A 99 9.59 -12.17 12.98
C SER A 99 9.63 -10.66 13.15
N VAL A 100 8.80 -10.12 14.06
CA VAL A 100 8.83 -8.71 14.44
C VAL A 100 9.76 -8.53 15.63
N LYS A 101 10.80 -7.72 15.47
CA LYS A 101 11.76 -7.48 16.56
C LYS A 101 11.16 -6.56 17.63
N PRO A 102 11.45 -6.81 18.93
CA PRO A 102 10.98 -5.94 20.00
C PRO A 102 11.34 -4.48 19.77
N GLY A 103 10.41 -3.58 20.11
CA GLY A 103 10.59 -2.13 19.95
C GLY A 103 10.33 -1.60 18.53
N VAL A 104 9.99 -2.45 17.56
CA VAL A 104 9.58 -1.99 16.23
C VAL A 104 8.13 -1.54 16.24
N SER A 105 7.89 -0.34 15.69
CA SER A 105 6.55 0.23 15.55
C SER A 105 5.74 -0.50 14.47
N THR A 106 4.47 -0.78 14.77
CA THR A 106 3.52 -1.39 13.82
C THR A 106 2.63 -0.37 13.13
N ILE A 107 2.77 0.92 13.46
CA ILE A 107 2.04 1.99 12.79
C ILE A 107 2.34 1.93 11.28
N GLY A 108 1.32 2.15 10.44
CA GLY A 108 1.44 2.16 8.98
C GLY A 108 1.62 0.79 8.32
N MET A 109 1.65 -0.31 9.10
CA MET A 109 1.48 -1.65 8.55
C MET A 109 0.02 -1.85 8.13
N ASN A 110 -0.21 -2.67 7.11
CA ASN A 110 -1.57 -3.01 6.66
C ASN A 110 -1.91 -4.45 7.01
N LEU A 111 -3.17 -4.67 7.41
CA LEU A 111 -3.75 -6.02 7.41
C LEU A 111 -3.83 -6.52 5.97
N CYS A 112 -3.45 -7.77 5.72
CA CYS A 112 -3.49 -8.36 4.37
C CYS A 112 -4.95 -8.71 4.00
N THR A 113 -5.56 -9.59 4.78
CA THR A 113 -6.89 -10.16 4.47
C THR A 113 -7.76 -10.21 5.71
N THR A 114 -9.09 -10.24 5.54
CA THR A 114 -10.04 -10.41 6.65
C THR A 114 -10.01 -11.81 7.29
N THR A 115 -9.34 -12.77 6.66
CA THR A 115 -9.36 -14.19 7.07
C THR A 115 -8.38 -14.53 8.20
N ASN A 116 -7.44 -13.63 8.53
CA ASN A 116 -6.45 -13.83 9.59
C ASN A 116 -5.95 -12.46 10.11
N SER A 117 -4.95 -12.46 10.98
CA SER A 117 -4.35 -11.24 11.57
C SER A 117 -2.99 -10.88 10.98
N GLY A 118 -2.75 -11.39 9.78
CA GLY A 118 -1.53 -11.23 9.04
C GLY A 118 -1.39 -9.84 8.49
N THR A 119 -0.20 -9.28 8.61
CA THR A 119 0.11 -7.93 8.18
C THR A 119 1.37 -7.92 7.34
N ASP A 120 1.42 -7.01 6.40
CA ASP A 120 2.59 -6.77 5.56
C ASP A 120 2.83 -5.26 5.36
N THR A 121 3.62 -4.94 4.35
CA THR A 121 4.02 -3.59 3.98
C THR A 121 3.77 -3.28 2.51
N TYR A 122 2.80 -3.97 1.90
CA TYR A 122 2.39 -3.78 0.50
C TYR A 122 2.12 -2.31 0.20
N SER A 123 1.45 -1.63 1.13
CA SER A 123 1.06 -0.21 1.08
C SER A 123 2.21 0.78 0.94
N SER A 124 3.46 0.33 1.10
CA SER A 124 4.64 1.15 0.81
C SER A 124 4.66 1.70 -0.62
N ARG A 125 4.02 1.01 -1.57
CA ARG A 125 3.87 1.47 -2.96
C ARG A 125 2.83 2.59 -3.10
N ASP A 126 1.81 2.63 -2.24
CA ASP A 126 0.63 3.47 -2.40
C ASP A 126 0.89 4.94 -2.03
N VAL A 127 2.10 5.25 -1.56
CA VAL A 127 2.56 6.62 -1.24
C VAL A 127 2.25 7.58 -2.40
N VAL A 128 2.52 7.17 -3.65
CA VAL A 128 2.28 8.02 -4.83
C VAL A 128 0.78 8.25 -5.06
N SER A 129 -0.06 7.25 -4.79
CA SER A 129 -1.52 7.35 -4.92
C SER A 129 -2.08 8.38 -3.95
N TYR A 130 -1.67 8.34 -2.69
CA TYR A 130 -2.07 9.33 -1.68
C TYR A 130 -1.46 10.72 -1.96
N ALA A 131 -0.22 10.80 -2.46
CA ALA A 131 0.39 12.06 -2.89
C ALA A 131 -0.39 12.72 -4.05
N ARG A 132 -0.86 11.92 -5.01
CA ARG A 132 -1.71 12.39 -6.11
C ARG A 132 -3.05 12.89 -5.60
N LEU A 133 -3.70 12.14 -4.70
CA LEU A 133 -4.95 12.58 -4.08
C LEU A 133 -4.76 13.90 -3.34
N TYR A 134 -3.75 14.02 -2.48
CA TYR A 134 -3.40 15.29 -1.82
C TYR A 134 -3.25 16.44 -2.83
N LYS A 135 -2.47 16.23 -3.91
CA LYS A 135 -2.23 17.26 -4.92
C LYS A 135 -3.51 17.73 -5.61
N TRP A 136 -4.41 16.81 -5.93
CA TRP A 136 -5.60 17.10 -6.73
C TRP A 136 -6.80 17.55 -5.91
N THR A 137 -6.91 17.13 -4.65
CA THR A 137 -8.00 17.52 -3.75
C THR A 137 -7.61 18.66 -2.81
N ASN A 138 -6.32 18.91 -2.62
CA ASN A 138 -5.76 19.77 -1.59
C ASN A 138 -6.18 19.36 -0.16
N ASP A 139 -6.48 18.08 0.04
CA ASP A 139 -6.86 17.51 1.34
C ASP A 139 -5.62 17.02 2.09
N SER A 140 -5.27 17.70 3.18
CA SER A 140 -4.10 17.39 3.99
C SER A 140 -4.16 16.01 4.65
N HIS A 141 -5.34 15.41 4.78
CA HIS A 141 -5.47 14.04 5.29
C HIS A 141 -4.67 13.04 4.45
N TYR A 142 -4.78 13.13 3.12
CA TYR A 142 -4.02 12.25 2.23
C TYR A 142 -2.51 12.48 2.29
N LEU A 143 -2.06 13.69 2.64
CA LEU A 143 -0.64 13.95 2.89
C LEU A 143 -0.15 13.23 4.16
N GLU A 144 -0.95 13.21 5.23
CA GLU A 144 -0.61 12.47 6.45
C GLU A 144 -0.54 10.96 6.23
N ILE A 145 -1.48 10.41 5.45
CA ILE A 145 -1.41 8.99 5.05
C ILE A 145 -0.16 8.72 4.20
N ALA A 146 0.15 9.57 3.22
CA ALA A 146 1.36 9.42 2.40
C ALA A 146 2.64 9.46 3.25
N ARG A 147 2.73 10.33 4.26
CA ARG A 147 3.83 10.39 5.24
C ARG A 147 3.93 9.12 6.06
N MET A 148 2.81 8.65 6.62
CA MET A 148 2.78 7.40 7.38
C MET A 148 3.28 6.22 6.54
N LEU A 149 2.80 6.09 5.31
CA LEU A 149 3.20 5.01 4.41
C LEU A 149 4.66 5.15 3.97
N MET A 150 5.14 6.37 3.71
CA MET A 150 6.54 6.61 3.33
C MET A 150 7.50 6.19 4.44
N HIS A 151 7.20 6.47 5.70
CA HIS A 151 8.15 6.24 6.78
C HIS A 151 7.92 4.91 7.49
N SER A 152 6.68 4.63 7.89
CA SER A 152 6.41 3.57 8.85
C SER A 152 6.41 2.16 8.24
N THR A 153 6.12 2.03 6.93
CA THR A 153 6.23 0.74 6.23
C THR A 153 7.67 0.22 6.12
N LYS A 154 8.67 1.04 6.51
CA LYS A 154 10.10 0.72 6.47
C LYS A 154 10.67 0.44 7.86
N ASN A 155 9.83 0.38 8.89
CA ASN A 155 10.26 0.19 10.28
C ASN A 155 11.05 -1.12 10.47
N MET A 156 10.70 -2.18 9.73
CA MET A 156 11.38 -3.48 9.72
C MET A 156 12.47 -3.62 8.64
N MET A 157 12.81 -2.56 7.91
CA MET A 157 13.86 -2.61 6.90
C MET A 157 15.23 -2.72 7.55
N ALA A 158 16.02 -3.70 7.12
CA ALA A 158 17.41 -3.84 7.52
C ALA A 158 18.21 -2.62 7.06
N LEU A 159 18.90 -1.98 8.00
CA LEU A 159 19.81 -0.87 7.75
C LEU A 159 21.24 -1.26 8.16
N PRO A 160 22.27 -0.55 7.67
CA PRO A 160 23.62 -0.68 8.22
C PRO A 160 23.61 -0.51 9.74
N GLY A 161 24.15 -1.49 10.48
CA GLY A 161 24.14 -1.52 11.95
C GLY A 161 22.84 -1.99 12.61
N ARG A 162 21.76 -2.24 11.85
CA ARG A 162 20.46 -2.73 12.35
C ARG A 162 19.82 -3.64 11.31
N THR A 163 20.25 -4.90 11.25
CA THR A 163 19.80 -5.85 10.21
C THR A 163 18.60 -6.68 10.62
N TYR A 164 18.19 -6.64 11.90
CA TYR A 164 17.09 -7.43 12.43
C TYR A 164 17.18 -8.93 12.20
N ASP A 165 18.41 -9.45 12.04
CA ASP A 165 18.79 -10.82 11.63
C ASP A 165 18.60 -11.17 10.14
N LEU A 166 18.22 -10.19 9.31
CA LEU A 166 18.23 -10.33 7.86
C LEU A 166 19.67 -10.29 7.31
N CYS A 167 19.89 -10.97 6.18
CA CYS A 167 21.22 -11.20 5.63
C CYS A 167 21.96 -9.93 5.22
N LYS A 168 21.25 -8.89 4.73
CA LYS A 168 21.86 -7.66 4.20
C LYS A 168 20.96 -6.43 4.41
N PRO A 169 21.55 -5.22 4.48
CA PRO A 169 20.80 -3.97 4.39
C PRO A 169 19.91 -3.89 3.14
N GLY A 170 18.78 -3.20 3.27
CA GLY A 170 17.75 -3.08 2.23
C GLY A 170 16.76 -4.25 2.20
N MET A 171 17.02 -5.35 2.92
CA MET A 171 16.05 -6.44 3.04
C MET A 171 14.97 -6.09 4.06
N GLN A 172 13.75 -6.56 3.79
CA GLN A 172 12.64 -6.50 4.72
C GLN A 172 11.83 -7.79 4.58
N GLN A 173 11.35 -8.32 5.69
CA GLN A 173 10.45 -9.47 5.71
C GLN A 173 9.07 -9.07 5.16
N GLU A 174 8.43 -10.02 4.48
CA GLU A 174 7.11 -9.83 3.89
C GLU A 174 6.01 -9.60 4.93
N PHE A 175 5.88 -10.54 5.85
CA PHE A 175 4.62 -10.79 6.57
C PHE A 175 4.86 -11.19 8.03
N TRP A 176 3.92 -10.90 8.92
CA TRP A 176 3.83 -11.45 10.28
C TRP A 176 2.43 -11.28 10.86
N PHE A 177 2.12 -12.02 11.94
CA PHE A 177 0.85 -11.90 12.65
C PHE A 177 0.89 -10.86 13.76
N LEU A 178 -0.15 -10.03 13.85
CA LEU A 178 -0.35 -9.10 14.99
C LEU A 178 -1.35 -9.63 16.05
N ALA A 179 -2.04 -10.75 15.78
CA ALA A 179 -2.79 -11.54 16.78
C ALA A 179 -2.20 -12.96 16.91
N PRO A 180 -2.68 -13.82 17.84
CA PRO A 180 -2.13 -15.16 18.02
C PRO A 180 -1.98 -15.94 16.70
N ALA A 181 -0.80 -16.45 16.35
CA ALA A 181 0.48 -16.43 17.07
C ALA A 181 1.28 -15.12 16.84
N ARG A 182 1.07 -14.12 17.70
CA ARG A 182 1.58 -12.74 17.52
C ARG A 182 3.09 -12.72 17.43
N GLY A 183 3.61 -11.94 16.47
CA GLY A 183 5.03 -11.72 16.25
C GLY A 183 5.73 -12.82 15.45
N TYR A 184 5.00 -13.87 15.06
CA TYR A 184 5.51 -14.94 14.19
C TYR A 184 5.03 -14.75 12.75
N CYS A 185 5.70 -15.44 11.83
CA CYS A 185 5.34 -15.53 10.42
C CYS A 185 5.37 -17.00 9.99
N TRP A 186 4.64 -17.35 8.93
CA TRP A 186 4.76 -18.65 8.27
C TRP A 186 6.05 -18.79 7.45
N ILE A 187 6.54 -17.70 6.86
CA ILE A 187 7.70 -17.66 5.97
C ILE A 187 8.60 -16.49 6.35
N ARG A 188 9.79 -16.78 6.87
CA ARG A 188 10.76 -15.75 7.29
C ARG A 188 11.71 -15.30 6.18
N GLU A 189 11.27 -15.45 4.94
CA GLU A 189 12.09 -15.20 3.76
C GLU A 189 11.91 -13.77 3.25
N TYR A 190 12.91 -13.32 2.50
CA TYR A 190 12.83 -12.07 1.75
C TYR A 190 12.06 -12.32 0.44
N THR A 191 10.99 -11.55 0.22
CA THR A 191 10.29 -11.53 -1.06
C THR A 191 10.70 -10.28 -1.87
N PRO A 192 11.15 -10.43 -3.14
CA PRO A 192 11.61 -9.30 -3.94
C PRO A 192 10.59 -8.18 -4.16
N TRP A 193 9.29 -8.51 -4.10
CA TRP A 193 8.23 -7.54 -4.28
C TRP A 193 8.24 -6.47 -3.18
N VAL A 194 8.69 -6.78 -1.96
CA VAL A 194 8.75 -5.81 -0.86
C VAL A 194 9.67 -4.66 -1.23
N SER A 195 10.90 -4.95 -1.67
CA SER A 195 11.82 -3.92 -2.15
C SER A 195 11.27 -3.18 -3.36
N ALA A 196 10.62 -3.88 -4.28
CA ALA A 196 10.02 -3.26 -5.46
C ALA A 196 8.94 -2.23 -5.07
N ASN A 197 8.06 -2.56 -4.12
CA ASN A 197 7.02 -1.66 -3.63
C ASN A 197 7.60 -0.46 -2.88
N GLN A 198 8.61 -0.67 -2.04
CA GLN A 198 9.30 0.41 -1.33
C GLN A 198 9.93 1.41 -2.31
N LEU A 199 10.66 0.92 -3.31
CA LEU A 199 11.28 1.75 -4.34
C LEU A 199 10.23 2.42 -5.23
N HIS A 200 9.13 1.72 -5.56
CA HIS A 200 8.03 2.28 -6.32
C HIS A 200 7.43 3.49 -5.59
N GLY A 201 7.06 3.34 -4.31
CA GLY A 201 6.50 4.43 -3.52
C GLY A 201 7.43 5.64 -3.41
N ILE A 202 8.75 5.42 -3.31
CA ILE A 202 9.75 6.50 -3.28
C ILE A 202 9.84 7.20 -4.65
N PHE A 203 10.22 6.46 -5.68
CA PHE A 203 10.58 7.05 -6.97
C PHE A 203 9.38 7.54 -7.77
N GLN A 204 8.22 6.88 -7.68
CA GLN A 204 7.02 7.37 -8.37
C GLN A 204 6.47 8.64 -7.73
N THR A 205 6.59 8.78 -6.41
CA THR A 205 6.20 10.02 -5.72
C THR A 205 7.14 11.17 -6.11
N GLU A 206 8.46 10.93 -6.12
CA GLU A 206 9.45 11.92 -6.56
C GLU A 206 9.24 12.35 -8.01
N ALA A 207 9.00 11.38 -8.91
CA ALA A 207 8.75 11.64 -10.33
C ALA A 207 7.41 12.35 -10.60
N PHE A 208 6.41 12.13 -9.74
CA PHE A 208 5.11 12.77 -9.87
C PHE A 208 5.17 14.27 -9.56
N ASP A 209 5.69 14.65 -8.38
CA ASP A 209 5.85 16.05 -7.99
C ASP A 209 6.91 16.16 -6.88
N THR A 210 8.06 16.72 -7.22
CA THR A 210 9.20 16.87 -6.29
C THR A 210 8.86 17.72 -5.05
N ASN A 211 7.95 18.69 -5.16
CA ASN A 211 7.56 19.50 -4.00
C ASN A 211 6.68 18.69 -3.04
N VAL A 212 5.74 17.90 -3.57
CA VAL A 212 4.93 16.97 -2.76
C VAL A 212 5.82 15.88 -2.15
N TYR A 213 6.75 15.34 -2.90
CA TYR A 213 7.73 14.39 -2.38
C TYR A 213 8.52 14.99 -1.20
N ASN A 214 9.05 16.21 -1.36
CA ASN A 214 9.79 16.90 -0.31
C ASN A 214 8.94 17.19 0.93
N SER A 215 7.64 17.44 0.79
CA SER A 215 6.75 17.63 1.94
C SER A 215 6.41 16.33 2.68
N ILE A 216 6.58 15.17 2.02
CA ILE A 216 6.42 13.84 2.61
C ILE A 216 7.69 13.39 3.34
N VAL A 217 8.87 13.56 2.72
CA VAL A 217 10.12 13.02 3.28
C VAL A 217 10.75 13.87 4.38
N ASN A 218 10.51 15.19 4.39
CA ASN A 218 11.07 16.12 5.39
C ASN A 218 10.10 16.40 6.56
N TYR A 219 9.22 15.45 6.86
CA TYR A 219 8.25 15.53 7.97
C TYR A 219 8.93 15.34 9.33
#